data_AF-A0A9X2L7V5-F1
#
_entry.id   AF-A0A9X2L7V5-F1
#
_cell.length_a   1.000
_cell.length_b   1.000
_cell.length_c   1.000
_cell.angle_alpha   90.00
_cell.angle_beta   90.00
_cell.angle_gamma   90.00
#
_symmetry.space_group_name_H-M   'P 1'
#
loop_
_entity.id
_entity.type
_entity.pdbx_description
1 polymer ?
#
loop_
_entity_poly.entity_id
_entity_poly.type
_entity_poly.pdbx_seq_one_letter_code
_entity_poly.pdbx_strand_id
1 'polypeptide(L)'
;MTVLPLIAALLFTLQPTEAVETADEVVAAWTEELGPTFRQMATLEEDAFIHAWHEELERWQARLRAVPRYDDDQAAERYQARILYEWAVGRLLYPNYHRDLADHPDYEPSRGYDRYLRRLDLGRPDLLGLEEYSSFLVRKRNKDAFDLIERRKGRLNDGTRNLTAKLLINRRFRNDEIRCFLEREALADWLEYYEADGLTDEPAQIAKSCPGEETDALLRQTEAYQDEREGHIIEVFKTAEGHDLELHLYLPDGASEPRPAMLWFHGGGWSFGSWNWCGPCAWFKERGMAVAQVEYRVEGRHGSTIPDSYEDTLDAIRWLKENASEYGIDPERIGAAGFSAGAHLSLAAASFAPDAAAPDLVAAISGCTDLTNDPYTVRLSGGMDNARRLSPRFAPNPEGPPIFMANAEYDTDCSFEEAEAFVSAARDVGAAVEFLPQPDRGHFFLRDPERSAQTKDAVYRFLDENGF
;
A
#
# COMPACT_ATOMS: atom_id res chain seq x y z
N MET A 1 19.93 -18.64 41.80
CA MET A 1 18.76 -19.39 41.29
C MET A 1 18.89 -19.42 39.78
N THR A 2 19.51 -20.48 39.27
CA THR A 2 19.69 -20.75 37.85
C THR A 2 18.53 -21.62 37.40
N VAL A 3 17.82 -21.17 36.37
CA VAL A 3 16.62 -21.85 35.82
C VAL A 3 17.08 -23.04 35.00
N LEU A 4 17.36 -24.12 35.71
CA LEU A 4 17.52 -25.48 35.20
C LEU A 4 16.42 -26.40 35.78
N PRO A 5 15.13 -26.07 35.55
CA PRO A 5 14.12 -27.13 35.46
C PRO A 5 13.13 -27.00 34.29
N LEU A 6 13.40 -26.19 33.25
CA LEU A 6 12.56 -26.16 32.02
C LEU A 6 12.99 -27.18 30.95
N ILE A 7 14.19 -27.76 31.09
CA ILE A 7 14.72 -28.78 30.17
C ILE A 7 14.13 -30.19 30.46
N ALA A 8 13.46 -30.40 31.59
CA ALA A 8 12.87 -31.69 31.95
C ALA A 8 11.36 -31.83 31.69
N ALA A 9 10.66 -30.75 31.32
CA ALA A 9 9.24 -30.79 30.94
C ALA A 9 9.01 -30.92 29.42
N LEU A 10 10.04 -30.72 28.60
CA LEU A 10 9.99 -30.84 27.13
C LEU A 10 10.26 -32.27 26.61
N LEU A 11 10.48 -33.24 27.51
CA LEU A 11 10.79 -34.64 27.15
C LEU A 11 9.73 -35.65 27.61
N PHE A 12 8.44 -35.26 27.60
CA PHE A 12 7.35 -36.24 27.47
C PHE A 12 6.58 -36.00 26.18
N THR A 13 7.22 -36.52 25.13
CA THR A 13 6.62 -37.03 23.89
C THR A 13 5.11 -37.20 23.97
N LEU A 14 4.39 -36.34 23.25
CA LEU A 14 3.15 -36.77 22.62
C LEU A 14 3.50 -38.04 21.83
N GLN A 15 2.89 -39.15 22.24
CA GLN A 15 2.90 -40.37 21.45
C GLN A 15 2.20 -40.11 20.11
N PRO A 16 2.62 -40.77 19.03
CA PRO A 16 1.97 -40.63 17.74
C PRO A 16 0.59 -41.26 17.85
N THR A 17 -0.46 -40.45 17.79
CA THR A 17 -1.80 -40.98 17.56
C THR A 17 -2.20 -40.69 16.14
N GLU A 18 -2.10 -41.77 15.38
CA GLU A 18 -2.84 -42.10 14.17
C GLU A 18 -2.27 -41.53 12.87
N ALA A 19 -2.12 -42.46 11.93
CA ALA A 19 -1.56 -42.26 10.61
C ALA A 19 -2.38 -41.21 9.87
N VAL A 20 -1.74 -40.08 9.57
CA VAL A 20 -2.23 -39.16 8.56
C VAL A 20 -1.67 -39.69 7.25
N GLU A 21 -2.54 -40.21 6.39
CA GLU A 21 -2.14 -41.01 5.23
C GLU A 21 -1.73 -40.13 4.04
N THR A 22 -1.97 -38.81 4.08
CA THR A 22 -1.66 -37.90 2.97
C THR A 22 -1.16 -36.51 3.40
N ALA A 23 -0.39 -35.86 2.52
CA ALA A 23 0.17 -34.51 2.75
C ALA A 23 -0.90 -33.41 2.91
N ASP A 24 -2.08 -33.59 2.29
CA ASP A 24 -3.17 -32.61 2.33
C ASP A 24 -3.83 -32.54 3.72
N GLU A 25 -3.89 -33.66 4.43
CA GLU A 25 -4.43 -33.74 5.80
C GLU A 25 -3.47 -33.12 6.83
N VAL A 26 -2.16 -33.22 6.59
CA VAL A 26 -1.13 -32.52 7.38
C VAL A 26 -1.22 -31.01 7.19
N VAL A 27 -1.43 -30.54 5.95
CA VAL A 27 -1.60 -29.11 5.63
C VAL A 27 -2.88 -28.53 6.24
N ALA A 28 -3.98 -29.29 6.24
CA ALA A 28 -5.25 -28.89 6.84
C ALA A 28 -5.16 -28.76 8.37
N ALA A 29 -4.58 -29.77 9.04
CA ALA A 29 -4.37 -29.75 10.49
C ALA A 29 -3.47 -28.59 10.94
N TRP A 30 -2.49 -28.20 10.11
CA TRP A 30 -1.53 -27.14 10.46
C TRP A 30 -2.07 -25.74 10.18
N THR A 31 -2.91 -25.57 9.16
CA THR A 31 -3.61 -24.31 8.90
C THR A 31 -4.53 -23.92 10.07
N GLU A 32 -5.11 -24.91 10.74
CA GLU A 32 -5.98 -24.73 11.91
C GLU A 32 -5.19 -24.31 13.18
N GLU A 33 -3.95 -24.79 13.36
CA GLU A 33 -3.07 -24.45 14.50
C GLU A 33 -2.37 -23.08 14.38
N LEU A 34 -2.10 -22.59 13.16
CA LEU A 34 -1.24 -21.43 12.93
C LEU A 34 -1.96 -20.08 13.10
N GLY A 35 -3.19 -19.98 12.61
CA GLY A 35 -3.98 -18.75 12.71
C GLY A 35 -4.11 -18.18 14.13
N PRO A 36 -4.39 -19.01 15.16
CA PRO A 36 -4.46 -18.55 16.55
C PRO A 36 -3.14 -17.98 17.09
N THR A 37 -2.00 -18.60 16.74
CA THR A 37 -0.67 -18.19 17.24
C THR A 37 -0.27 -16.82 16.69
N PHE A 38 -0.46 -16.58 15.39
CA PHE A 38 -0.19 -15.28 14.77
C PHE A 38 -1.14 -14.18 15.29
N ARG A 39 -2.43 -14.49 15.48
CA ARG A 39 -3.39 -13.56 16.08
C ARG A 39 -3.01 -13.16 17.52
N GLN A 40 -2.46 -14.10 18.29
CA GLN A 40 -2.01 -13.85 19.65
C GLN A 40 -0.71 -13.03 19.69
N MET A 41 0.21 -13.26 18.74
CA MET A 41 1.43 -12.46 18.62
C MET A 41 1.14 -11.02 18.22
N ALA A 42 0.17 -10.80 17.33
CA ALA A 42 -0.22 -9.46 16.87
C ALA A 42 -0.73 -8.53 17.99
N THR A 43 -1.05 -9.07 19.17
CA THR A 43 -1.48 -8.27 20.35
C THR A 43 -0.34 -7.97 21.33
N LEU A 44 0.88 -8.42 21.05
CA LEU A 44 2.04 -8.23 21.94
C LEU A 44 2.68 -6.86 21.73
N GLU A 45 3.15 -6.27 22.82
CA GLU A 45 4.09 -5.13 22.78
C GLU A 45 5.39 -5.52 22.08
N GLU A 46 6.06 -4.53 21.49
CA GLU A 46 7.18 -4.68 20.55
C GLU A 46 8.27 -5.67 20.99
N ASP A 47 8.84 -5.50 22.19
CA ASP A 47 9.89 -6.38 22.71
C ASP A 47 9.40 -7.83 22.93
N ALA A 48 8.15 -7.97 23.37
CA ALA A 48 7.54 -9.27 23.61
C ALA A 48 7.18 -9.98 22.30
N PHE A 49 6.76 -9.22 21.29
CA PHE A 49 6.57 -9.70 19.93
C PHE A 49 7.89 -10.20 19.34
N ILE A 50 8.96 -9.40 19.42
CA ILE A 50 10.29 -9.77 18.90
C ILE A 50 10.79 -11.07 19.54
N HIS A 51 10.64 -11.20 20.86
CA HIS A 51 11.06 -12.40 21.56
C HIS A 51 10.22 -13.63 21.18
N ALA A 52 8.89 -13.50 21.16
CA ALA A 52 7.98 -14.57 20.76
C ALA A 52 8.20 -15.01 19.31
N TRP A 53 8.49 -14.05 18.43
CA TRP A 53 8.84 -14.30 17.03
C TRP A 53 10.17 -15.02 16.87
N HIS A 54 11.20 -14.64 17.65
CA HIS A 54 12.50 -15.30 17.64
C HIS A 54 12.41 -16.76 18.10
N GLU A 55 11.66 -17.03 19.17
CA GLU A 55 11.41 -18.39 19.64
C GLU A 55 10.69 -19.24 18.59
N GLU A 56 9.69 -18.67 17.90
CA GLU A 56 9.03 -19.42 16.83
C GLU A 56 9.96 -19.67 15.65
N LEU A 57 10.76 -18.70 15.23
CA LEU A 57 11.78 -18.90 14.20
C LEU A 57 12.75 -20.04 14.55
N GLU A 58 13.18 -20.16 15.80
CA GLU A 58 14.03 -21.27 16.26
C GLU A 58 13.29 -22.61 16.24
N ARG A 59 12.01 -22.64 16.67
CA ARG A 59 11.17 -23.85 16.60
C ARG A 59 10.97 -24.30 15.14
N TRP A 60 10.73 -23.36 14.23
CA TRP A 60 10.64 -23.62 12.79
C TRP A 60 11.95 -24.16 12.22
N GLN A 61 13.10 -23.57 12.58
CA GLN A 61 14.41 -24.06 12.16
C GLN A 61 14.72 -25.47 12.69
N ALA A 62 14.32 -25.79 13.92
CA ALA A 62 14.47 -27.12 14.48
C ALA A 62 13.59 -28.14 13.76
N ARG A 63 12.33 -27.78 13.47
CA ARG A 63 11.37 -28.62 12.72
C ARG A 63 11.82 -28.84 11.27
N LEU A 64 12.40 -27.84 10.62
CA LEU A 64 13.05 -27.94 9.30
C LEU A 64 14.18 -28.96 9.25
N ARG A 65 15.01 -29.02 10.31
CA ARG A 65 16.10 -30.00 10.39
C ARG A 65 15.60 -31.42 10.66
N ALA A 66 14.38 -31.56 11.19
CA ALA A 66 13.76 -32.83 11.54
C ALA A 66 12.94 -33.45 10.39
N VAL A 67 12.75 -32.72 9.28
CA VAL A 67 12.06 -33.22 8.09
C VAL A 67 12.83 -34.44 7.55
N PRO A 68 12.22 -35.63 7.48
CA PRO A 68 12.87 -36.79 6.88
C PRO A 68 13.27 -36.48 5.43
N ARG A 69 14.35 -37.10 4.95
CA ARG A 69 14.53 -37.23 3.51
C ARG A 69 13.43 -38.15 3.01
N TYR A 70 12.36 -37.59 2.47
CA TYR A 70 11.30 -38.39 1.86
C TYR A 70 11.85 -39.07 0.60
N ASP A 71 11.35 -40.27 0.31
CA ASP A 71 11.61 -41.00 -0.93
C ASP A 71 10.73 -40.51 -2.09
N ASP A 72 9.74 -39.64 -1.81
CA ASP A 72 8.86 -38.99 -2.80
C ASP A 72 9.25 -37.51 -2.94
N ASP A 73 9.99 -37.21 -4.01
CA ASP A 73 10.63 -35.91 -4.24
C ASP A 73 9.62 -34.76 -4.26
N GLN A 74 8.39 -34.96 -4.76
CA GLN A 74 7.40 -33.87 -4.89
C GLN A 74 6.81 -33.43 -3.55
N ALA A 75 6.48 -34.35 -2.64
CA ALA A 75 5.90 -34.00 -1.34
C ALA A 75 6.90 -33.25 -0.45
N ALA A 76 8.19 -33.65 -0.49
CA ALA A 76 9.27 -32.97 0.22
C ALA A 76 9.45 -31.53 -0.25
N GLU A 77 9.28 -31.27 -1.55
CA GLU A 77 9.49 -29.95 -2.14
C GLU A 77 8.31 -29.02 -1.91
N ARG A 78 7.07 -29.53 -1.94
CA ARG A 78 5.88 -28.78 -1.50
C ARG A 78 6.01 -28.34 -0.04
N TYR A 79 6.50 -29.24 0.79
CA TYR A 79 6.75 -28.98 2.21
C TYR A 79 7.85 -27.93 2.43
N GLN A 80 8.94 -27.99 1.65
CA GLN A 80 10.00 -26.97 1.68
C GLN A 80 9.49 -25.60 1.20
N ALA A 81 8.69 -25.56 0.13
CA ALA A 81 8.07 -24.33 -0.38
C ALA A 81 7.19 -23.65 0.67
N ARG A 82 6.38 -24.42 1.41
CA ARG A 82 5.53 -23.90 2.48
C ARG A 82 6.35 -23.30 3.63
N ILE A 83 7.42 -23.94 4.06
CA ILE A 83 8.25 -23.38 5.14
C ILE A 83 8.99 -22.11 4.70
N LEU A 84 9.40 -22.05 3.43
CA LEU A 84 10.05 -20.87 2.86
C LEU A 84 9.09 -19.68 2.74
N TYR A 85 7.83 -19.94 2.42
CA TYR A 85 6.75 -18.95 2.43
C TYR A 85 6.48 -18.39 3.83
N GLU A 86 6.25 -19.26 4.81
CA GLU A 86 5.97 -18.87 6.21
C GLU A 86 7.12 -18.00 6.78
N TRP A 87 8.37 -18.26 6.38
CA TRP A 87 9.52 -17.43 6.74
C TRP A 87 9.59 -16.10 5.97
N ALA A 88 9.21 -16.09 4.68
CA ALA A 88 9.13 -14.87 3.89
C ALA A 88 8.00 -13.94 4.35
N VAL A 89 6.90 -14.47 4.89
CA VAL A 89 5.88 -13.72 5.62
C VAL A 89 6.50 -13.00 6.82
N GLY A 90 7.33 -13.72 7.58
CA GLY A 90 8.09 -13.17 8.70
C GLY A 90 9.04 -12.01 8.40
N ARG A 91 9.72 -12.04 7.25
CA ARG A 91 10.66 -10.97 6.82
C ARG A 91 9.98 -9.75 6.22
N LEU A 92 8.78 -9.91 5.67
CA LEU A 92 8.10 -8.87 4.88
C LEU A 92 7.07 -8.06 5.66
N LEU A 93 6.53 -8.63 6.73
CA LEU A 93 5.69 -7.85 7.64
C LEU A 93 6.52 -6.83 8.46
N TYR A 94 7.85 -7.01 8.55
CA TYR A 94 8.71 -6.21 9.44
C TYR A 94 10.13 -5.91 8.88
N PRO A 95 10.27 -5.20 7.75
CA PRO A 95 11.57 -4.93 7.13
C PRO A 95 12.49 -4.01 7.95
N ASN A 96 11.94 -3.08 8.75
CA ASN A 96 12.72 -2.16 9.59
C ASN A 96 13.23 -2.84 10.88
N TYR A 97 12.49 -3.81 11.43
CA TYR A 97 12.90 -4.57 12.62
C TYR A 97 14.18 -5.38 12.45
N HIS A 98 14.45 -5.86 11.23
CA HIS A 98 15.70 -6.56 10.94
C HIS A 98 16.94 -5.66 10.96
N ARG A 99 16.76 -4.33 10.86
CA ARG A 99 17.84 -3.34 10.93
C ARG A 99 18.19 -3.04 12.39
N ASP A 100 17.19 -2.89 13.25
CA ASP A 100 17.39 -2.69 14.69
C ASP A 100 17.88 -3.96 15.40
N LEU A 101 17.47 -5.14 14.92
CA LEU A 101 18.04 -6.42 15.35
C LEU A 101 19.51 -6.59 14.93
N ALA A 102 19.99 -5.93 13.86
CA ALA A 102 21.38 -6.06 13.42
C ALA A 102 22.40 -5.44 14.38
N ASP A 103 21.96 -4.51 15.24
CA ASP A 103 22.76 -3.91 16.30
C ASP A 103 22.59 -4.66 17.65
N HIS A 104 21.73 -5.69 17.72
CA HIS A 104 21.60 -6.54 18.90
C HIS A 104 22.81 -7.50 18.99
N PRO A 105 23.57 -7.52 20.10
CA PRO A 105 24.86 -8.22 20.20
C PRO A 105 24.80 -9.75 20.01
N ASP A 106 23.61 -10.33 20.12
CA ASP A 106 23.37 -11.78 19.95
C ASP A 106 22.72 -12.14 18.59
N TYR A 107 22.40 -11.16 17.75
CA TYR A 107 21.80 -11.42 16.43
C TYR A 107 22.90 -11.70 15.39
N GLU A 108 23.16 -12.99 15.14
CA GLU A 108 23.83 -13.39 13.90
C GLU A 108 22.77 -13.60 12.81
N PRO A 109 22.75 -12.82 11.71
CA PRO A 109 22.01 -13.22 10.52
C PRO A 109 22.59 -14.57 10.10
N SER A 110 21.82 -15.64 10.30
CA SER A 110 22.37 -16.99 10.25
C SER A 110 23.09 -17.23 8.91
N ARG A 111 24.43 -17.27 8.95
CA ARG A 111 25.27 -17.61 7.79
C ARG A 111 24.93 -19.00 7.22
N GLY A 112 24.19 -19.81 7.99
CA GLY A 112 23.60 -21.08 7.57
C GLY A 112 22.42 -20.93 6.60
N TYR A 113 21.60 -19.88 6.72
CA TYR A 113 20.39 -19.70 5.93
C TYR A 113 20.66 -19.22 4.50
N ASP A 114 21.53 -18.21 4.31
CA ASP A 114 21.98 -17.82 2.96
C ASP A 114 22.68 -19.00 2.25
N ARG A 115 23.32 -19.88 3.03
CA ARG A 115 23.93 -21.12 2.52
C ARG A 115 22.87 -22.17 2.16
N TYR A 116 21.75 -22.22 2.88
CA TYR A 116 20.61 -23.10 2.60
C TYR A 116 19.83 -22.63 1.37
N LEU A 117 19.52 -21.33 1.27
CA LEU A 117 18.89 -20.73 0.09
C LEU A 117 19.68 -20.97 -1.19
N ARG A 118 21.01 -20.93 -1.13
CA ARG A 118 21.88 -21.27 -2.27
C ARG A 118 21.82 -22.74 -2.70
N ARG A 119 21.24 -23.63 -1.88
CA ARG A 119 21.14 -25.07 -2.14
C ARG A 119 19.74 -25.52 -2.56
N LEU A 120 18.72 -24.69 -2.37
CA LEU A 120 17.36 -24.98 -2.81
C LEU A 120 17.27 -24.89 -4.33
N ASP A 121 16.60 -25.86 -4.93
CA ASP A 121 16.24 -25.78 -6.33
C ASP A 121 14.96 -24.94 -6.49
N LEU A 122 15.14 -23.70 -6.93
CA LEU A 122 14.04 -22.77 -7.22
C LEU A 122 13.55 -22.87 -8.67
N GLY A 123 14.02 -23.87 -9.43
CA GLY A 123 13.69 -24.10 -10.83
C GLY A 123 12.50 -25.02 -11.05
N ARG A 124 11.51 -25.01 -10.14
CA ARG A 124 10.38 -25.96 -10.09
C ARG A 124 9.05 -25.35 -10.57
N PRO A 125 8.81 -25.31 -11.89
CA PRO A 125 7.60 -24.68 -12.43
C PRO A 125 6.33 -25.44 -12.09
N ASP A 126 6.42 -26.74 -11.83
CA ASP A 126 5.31 -27.59 -11.37
C ASP A 126 4.73 -27.15 -10.01
N LEU A 127 5.47 -26.31 -9.27
CA LEU A 127 5.03 -25.74 -7.99
C LEU A 127 4.45 -24.33 -8.11
N LEU A 128 4.46 -23.70 -9.29
CA LEU A 128 3.94 -22.32 -9.46
C LEU A 128 2.45 -22.19 -9.10
N GLY A 129 1.68 -23.27 -9.21
CA GLY A 129 0.27 -23.30 -8.80
C GLY A 129 0.06 -23.28 -7.28
N LEU A 130 1.14 -23.39 -6.48
CA LEU A 130 1.08 -23.24 -5.02
C LEU A 130 1.37 -21.78 -4.68
N GLU A 131 0.38 -21.10 -4.12
CA GLU A 131 0.44 -19.68 -3.74
C GLU A 131 1.66 -19.38 -2.87
N GLU A 132 2.02 -20.32 -2.01
CA GLU A 132 3.13 -20.17 -1.07
C GLU A 132 4.48 -20.17 -1.80
N TYR A 133 4.64 -21.06 -2.78
CA TYR A 133 5.85 -21.15 -3.58
C TYR A 133 6.00 -19.92 -4.50
N SER A 134 4.94 -19.56 -5.23
CA SER A 134 4.94 -18.41 -6.13
C SER A 134 5.19 -17.10 -5.38
N SER A 135 4.51 -16.90 -4.24
CA SER A 135 4.74 -15.77 -3.34
C SER A 135 6.17 -15.75 -2.80
N PHE A 136 6.72 -16.89 -2.37
CA PHE A 136 8.11 -16.95 -1.92
C PHE A 136 9.09 -16.51 -3.00
N LEU A 137 8.91 -16.96 -4.25
CA LEU A 137 9.77 -16.59 -5.37
C LEU A 137 9.73 -15.07 -5.62
N VAL A 138 8.53 -14.48 -5.66
CA VAL A 138 8.33 -13.03 -5.83
C VAL A 138 9.05 -12.25 -4.73
N ARG A 139 8.86 -12.66 -3.47
CA ARG A 139 9.44 -12.03 -2.28
C ARG A 139 10.96 -12.14 -2.23
N LYS A 140 11.49 -13.33 -2.51
CA LYS A 140 12.92 -13.62 -2.66
C LYS A 140 13.55 -12.71 -3.73
N ARG A 141 12.89 -12.60 -4.89
CA ARG A 141 13.30 -11.75 -6.02
C ARG A 141 13.30 -10.27 -5.64
N ASN A 142 12.25 -9.77 -4.98
CA ASN A 142 12.16 -8.38 -4.52
C ASN A 142 13.26 -8.04 -3.53
N LYS A 143 13.52 -8.92 -2.55
CA LYS A 143 14.63 -8.74 -1.61
C LYS A 143 15.99 -8.69 -2.32
N ASP A 144 16.26 -9.63 -3.24
CA ASP A 144 17.55 -9.67 -3.94
C ASP A 144 17.75 -8.43 -4.84
N ALA A 145 16.66 -7.92 -5.43
CA ALA A 145 16.66 -6.68 -6.22
C ALA A 145 16.92 -5.46 -5.34
N PHE A 146 16.27 -5.37 -4.17
CA PHE A 146 16.53 -4.33 -3.17
C PHE A 146 18.00 -4.34 -2.72
N ASP A 147 18.55 -5.50 -2.34
CA ASP A 147 19.95 -5.63 -1.92
C ASP A 147 20.93 -5.28 -3.07
N LEU A 148 20.53 -5.43 -4.33
CA LEU A 148 21.31 -5.04 -5.50
C LEU A 148 21.33 -3.52 -5.68
N ILE A 149 20.18 -2.86 -5.47
CA ILE A 149 20.02 -1.40 -5.53
C ILE A 149 20.80 -0.75 -4.38
N GLU A 150 20.61 -1.22 -3.15
CA GLU A 150 21.28 -0.69 -1.94
C GLU A 150 22.80 -0.74 -2.03
N ARG A 151 23.37 -1.83 -2.56
CA ARG A 151 24.81 -1.97 -2.75
C ARG A 151 25.41 -0.96 -3.74
N ARG A 152 24.57 -0.30 -4.56
CA ARG A 152 24.99 0.69 -5.55
C ARG A 152 24.81 2.14 -5.09
N LYS A 153 24.46 2.39 -3.81
CA LYS A 153 24.29 3.70 -3.12
C LYS A 153 24.36 4.96 -3.99
N GLY A 154 23.26 5.73 -4.03
CA GLY A 154 23.37 7.19 -4.02
C GLY A 154 22.74 7.99 -5.16
N ARG A 155 21.90 7.44 -6.05
CA ARG A 155 21.08 8.25 -6.98
C ARG A 155 19.79 7.52 -7.39
N LEU A 156 18.64 8.02 -6.95
CA LEU A 156 17.29 7.91 -7.52
C LEU A 156 16.56 6.54 -7.48
N ASN A 157 15.32 6.59 -6.98
CA ASN A 157 14.21 5.75 -7.41
C ASN A 157 13.76 6.19 -8.83
N ASP A 158 13.89 5.29 -9.80
CA ASP A 158 13.14 5.37 -11.05
C ASP A 158 12.51 3.97 -11.21
N GLY A 159 11.22 3.89 -11.55
CA GLY A 159 10.53 2.61 -11.69
C GLY A 159 11.29 1.65 -12.61
N THR A 160 11.93 2.22 -13.64
CA THR A 160 12.76 1.53 -14.62
C THR A 160 13.99 0.82 -14.02
N ARG A 161 14.72 1.37 -13.04
CA ARG A 161 15.83 0.64 -12.38
C ARG A 161 15.32 -0.42 -11.44
N ASN A 162 14.15 -0.24 -10.80
CA ASN A 162 13.56 -1.28 -9.98
C ASN A 162 13.17 -2.48 -10.86
N LEU A 163 12.46 -2.24 -11.95
CA LEU A 163 12.14 -3.24 -12.97
C LEU A 163 13.43 -3.86 -13.54
N THR A 164 14.40 -3.06 -13.95
CA THR A 164 15.71 -3.55 -14.45
C THR A 164 16.42 -4.42 -13.42
N ALA A 165 16.45 -4.03 -12.15
CA ALA A 165 17.06 -4.83 -11.08
C ALA A 165 16.34 -6.16 -10.92
N LYS A 166 14.99 -6.16 -10.90
CA LYS A 166 14.17 -7.38 -10.89
C LYS A 166 14.48 -8.26 -12.10
N LEU A 167 14.54 -7.71 -13.32
CA LEU A 167 14.89 -8.45 -14.54
C LEU A 167 16.32 -9.03 -14.47
N LEU A 168 17.29 -8.31 -13.90
CA LEU A 168 18.64 -8.83 -13.67
C LEU A 168 18.67 -9.98 -12.65
N ILE A 169 17.84 -9.93 -11.61
CA ILE A 169 17.68 -11.04 -10.66
C ILE A 169 17.01 -12.23 -11.35
N ASN A 170 15.98 -11.99 -12.18
CA ASN A 170 15.24 -13.03 -12.89
C ASN A 170 16.15 -13.88 -13.79
N ARG A 171 17.20 -13.28 -14.39
CA ARG A 171 18.23 -14.00 -15.17
C ARG A 171 18.99 -15.07 -14.38
N ARG A 172 18.92 -15.09 -13.04
CA ARG A 172 19.54 -16.13 -12.20
C ARG A 172 18.73 -17.43 -12.17
N PHE A 173 17.44 -17.37 -12.50
CA PHE A 173 16.59 -18.54 -12.59
C PHE A 173 16.79 -19.20 -13.95
N ARG A 174 17.14 -20.50 -13.95
CA ARG A 174 17.48 -21.25 -15.18
C ARG A 174 16.27 -21.82 -15.89
N ASN A 175 15.16 -22.00 -15.18
CA ASN A 175 13.92 -22.50 -15.74
C ASN A 175 13.14 -21.34 -16.37
N ASP A 176 12.75 -21.48 -17.64
CA ASP A 176 12.13 -20.40 -18.40
C ASP A 176 10.71 -20.07 -17.90
N GLU A 177 9.94 -21.05 -17.42
CA GLU A 177 8.60 -20.82 -16.86
C GLU A 177 8.65 -20.04 -15.55
N ILE A 178 9.59 -20.39 -14.64
CA ILE A 178 9.84 -19.61 -13.41
C ILE A 178 10.29 -18.18 -13.74
N ARG A 179 11.19 -18.02 -14.72
CA ARG A 179 11.65 -16.69 -15.14
C ARG A 179 10.49 -15.87 -15.70
N CYS A 180 9.64 -16.46 -16.53
CA CYS A 180 8.51 -15.77 -17.11
C CYS A 180 7.45 -15.38 -16.09
N PHE A 181 7.15 -16.26 -15.13
CA PHE A 181 6.33 -15.91 -13.98
C PHE A 181 6.89 -14.65 -13.27
N LEU A 182 8.17 -14.66 -12.89
CA LEU A 182 8.80 -13.54 -12.19
C LEU A 182 8.94 -12.26 -13.03
N GLU A 183 9.03 -12.36 -14.36
CA GLU A 183 9.05 -11.21 -15.27
C GLU A 183 7.66 -10.57 -15.39
N ARG A 184 6.59 -11.38 -15.49
CA ARG A 184 5.21 -10.89 -15.46
C ARG A 184 4.88 -10.24 -14.13
N GLU A 185 5.24 -10.86 -13.01
CA GLU A 185 5.10 -10.27 -11.66
C GLU A 185 5.90 -8.97 -11.52
N ALA A 186 7.09 -8.88 -12.13
CA ALA A 186 7.87 -7.63 -12.14
C ALA A 186 7.19 -6.52 -12.93
N LEU A 187 6.60 -6.86 -14.08
CA LEU A 187 5.86 -5.91 -14.92
C LEU A 187 4.56 -5.49 -14.26
N ALA A 188 3.81 -6.42 -13.67
CA ALA A 188 2.58 -6.15 -12.92
C ALA A 188 2.85 -5.25 -11.71
N ASP A 189 3.85 -5.59 -10.89
CA ASP A 189 4.34 -4.72 -9.82
C ASP A 189 4.68 -3.34 -10.42
N TRP A 190 5.50 -3.30 -11.47
CA TRP A 190 5.97 -2.02 -12.00
C TRP A 190 4.83 -1.13 -12.51
N LEU A 191 3.82 -1.70 -13.16
CA LEU A 191 2.62 -0.98 -13.57
C LEU A 191 1.83 -0.45 -12.37
N GLU A 192 1.67 -1.26 -11.33
CA GLU A 192 1.00 -0.86 -10.09
C GLU A 192 1.75 0.25 -9.34
N TYR A 193 3.08 0.16 -9.29
CA TYR A 193 3.91 1.04 -8.48
C TYR A 193 4.45 2.26 -9.22
N TYR A 194 4.54 2.25 -10.55
CA TYR A 194 5.28 3.27 -11.31
C TYR A 194 4.57 3.72 -12.60
N GLU A 195 3.32 3.30 -12.84
CA GLU A 195 2.36 4.00 -13.71
C GLU A 195 2.83 4.23 -15.15
N ALA A 196 3.69 3.34 -15.64
CA ALA A 196 4.36 3.46 -16.92
C ALA A 196 5.32 4.66 -17.10
N ASP A 197 5.68 5.38 -16.03
CA ASP A 197 6.61 6.50 -16.13
C ASP A 197 8.02 6.04 -16.54
N GLY A 198 8.61 6.76 -17.50
CA GLY A 198 9.91 6.43 -18.07
C GLY A 198 9.95 5.13 -18.86
N LEU A 199 8.88 4.83 -19.64
CA LEU A 199 8.84 3.67 -20.54
C LEU A 199 10.13 3.52 -21.35
N THR A 200 10.76 2.38 -21.13
CA THR A 200 11.96 1.91 -21.81
C THR A 200 11.61 0.69 -22.67
N ASP A 201 12.61 0.04 -23.25
CA ASP A 201 12.43 -1.19 -24.03
C ASP A 201 11.99 -2.39 -23.16
N GLU A 202 11.93 -2.25 -21.83
CA GLU A 202 11.79 -3.32 -20.85
C GLU A 202 10.48 -4.13 -20.99
N PRO A 203 9.28 -3.53 -21.09
CA PRO A 203 8.07 -4.30 -21.37
C PRO A 203 8.14 -5.04 -22.71
N ALA A 204 8.71 -4.41 -23.75
CA ALA A 204 8.92 -5.05 -25.05
C ALA A 204 9.99 -6.17 -24.99
N GLN A 205 10.96 -6.09 -24.08
CA GLN A 205 11.91 -7.17 -23.80
C GLN A 205 11.22 -8.35 -23.12
N ILE A 206 10.36 -8.09 -22.13
CA ILE A 206 9.54 -9.11 -21.46
C ILE A 206 8.61 -9.80 -22.47
N ALA A 207 7.99 -9.04 -23.38
CA ALA A 207 7.18 -9.59 -24.48
C ALA A 207 7.96 -10.58 -25.35
N LYS A 208 9.24 -10.27 -25.62
CA LYS A 208 10.13 -11.13 -26.43
C LYS A 208 10.64 -12.34 -25.65
N SER A 209 10.98 -12.19 -24.37
CA SER A 209 11.49 -13.30 -23.54
C SER A 209 10.38 -14.23 -23.07
N CYS A 210 9.17 -13.70 -22.88
CA CYS A 210 8.05 -14.37 -22.22
C CYS A 210 6.71 -14.08 -22.92
N PRO A 211 6.54 -14.53 -24.19
CA PRO A 211 5.30 -14.31 -24.92
C PRO A 211 4.12 -15.08 -24.29
N GLY A 212 2.90 -14.57 -24.47
CA GLY A 212 1.67 -15.21 -24.01
C GLY A 212 0.59 -14.22 -23.63
N GLU A 213 -0.64 -14.70 -23.50
CA GLU A 213 -1.84 -13.88 -23.28
C GLU A 213 -1.76 -13.01 -22.01
N GLU A 214 -1.19 -13.53 -20.92
CA GLU A 214 -0.96 -12.76 -19.69
C GLU A 214 0.02 -11.60 -19.90
N THR A 215 1.10 -11.84 -20.64
CA THR A 215 2.08 -10.78 -20.98
C THR A 215 1.42 -9.74 -21.88
N ASP A 216 0.68 -10.17 -22.90
CA ASP A 216 -0.05 -9.28 -23.80
C ASP A 216 -1.10 -8.44 -23.06
N ALA A 217 -1.73 -8.99 -22.02
CA ALA A 217 -2.67 -8.26 -21.17
C ALA A 217 -1.97 -7.17 -20.36
N LEU A 218 -0.81 -7.46 -19.76
CA LEU A 218 -0.01 -6.46 -19.05
C LEU A 218 0.50 -5.37 -20.00
N LEU A 219 0.89 -5.72 -21.23
CA LEU A 219 1.33 -4.73 -22.23
C LEU A 219 0.21 -3.80 -22.67
N ARG A 220 -1.01 -4.32 -22.87
CA ARG A 220 -2.17 -3.47 -23.15
C ARG A 220 -2.48 -2.50 -22.01
N GLN A 221 -2.23 -2.90 -20.75
CA GLN A 221 -2.34 -1.99 -19.62
C GLN A 221 -1.29 -0.89 -19.71
N THR A 222 -0.04 -1.22 -20.03
CA THR A 222 1.02 -0.23 -20.26
C THR A 222 0.61 0.81 -21.32
N GLU A 223 0.07 0.37 -22.46
CA GLU A 223 -0.43 1.27 -23.52
C GLU A 223 -1.60 2.13 -23.01
N ALA A 224 -2.53 1.57 -22.26
CA ALA A 224 -3.65 2.31 -21.67
C ALA A 224 -3.18 3.41 -20.68
N TYR A 225 -2.16 3.15 -19.87
CA TYR A 225 -1.55 4.18 -19.01
C TYR A 225 -0.94 5.33 -19.82
N GLN A 226 -0.33 5.03 -20.99
CA GLN A 226 0.17 6.09 -21.88
C GLN A 226 -0.97 6.94 -22.45
N ASP A 227 -2.04 6.30 -22.91
CA ASP A 227 -3.23 6.99 -23.42
C ASP A 227 -3.85 7.89 -22.34
N GLU A 228 -3.85 7.45 -21.08
CA GLU A 228 -4.39 8.24 -19.97
C GLU A 228 -3.60 9.52 -19.69
N ARG A 229 -2.28 9.56 -20.01
CA ARG A 229 -1.42 10.75 -19.94
C ARG A 229 -1.71 11.76 -21.07
N GLU A 230 -2.48 11.39 -22.09
CA GLU A 230 -2.93 12.30 -23.14
C GLU A 230 -4.16 13.12 -22.71
N GLY A 231 -4.42 14.22 -23.41
CA GLY A 231 -5.70 14.96 -23.29
C GLY A 231 -5.84 15.85 -22.04
N HIS A 232 -4.76 16.10 -21.30
CA HIS A 232 -4.75 17.01 -20.16
C HIS A 232 -3.36 17.65 -19.96
N ILE A 233 -3.27 18.62 -19.06
CA ILE A 233 -2.04 19.36 -18.77
C ILE A 233 -1.32 18.65 -17.62
N ILE A 234 -0.03 18.38 -17.75
CA ILE A 234 0.79 17.76 -16.70
C ILE A 234 1.79 18.81 -16.22
N GLU A 235 1.77 19.09 -14.91
CA GLU A 235 2.64 20.09 -14.28
C GLU A 235 3.39 19.47 -13.11
N VAL A 236 4.70 19.71 -13.05
CA VAL A 236 5.50 19.33 -11.89
C VAL A 236 5.34 20.40 -10.82
N PHE A 237 4.59 20.10 -9.76
CA PHE A 237 4.37 21.05 -8.67
C PHE A 237 5.48 21.01 -7.62
N LYS A 238 6.20 19.89 -7.51
CA LYS A 238 7.28 19.69 -6.53
C LYS A 238 8.29 18.66 -7.03
N THR A 239 9.57 18.89 -6.77
CA THR A 239 10.61 17.86 -6.84
C THR A 239 11.03 17.48 -5.42
N ALA A 240 10.69 16.27 -4.98
CA ALA A 240 10.99 15.75 -3.65
C ALA A 240 11.96 14.57 -3.74
N GLU A 241 13.12 14.68 -3.09
CA GLU A 241 14.14 13.60 -3.04
C GLU A 241 14.62 13.09 -4.41
N GLY A 242 14.47 13.92 -5.45
CA GLY A 242 14.82 13.59 -6.83
C GLY A 242 13.67 12.95 -7.63
N HIS A 243 12.45 12.94 -7.08
CA HIS A 243 11.22 12.58 -7.78
C HIS A 243 10.43 13.85 -8.09
N ASP A 244 10.02 14.01 -9.33
CA ASP A 244 9.03 15.00 -9.70
C ASP A 244 7.66 14.45 -9.30
N LEU A 245 6.87 15.27 -8.62
CA LEU A 245 5.48 14.99 -8.28
C LEU A 245 4.62 15.83 -9.21
N GLU A 246 3.78 15.14 -9.97
CA GLU A 246 2.96 15.73 -11.02
C GLU A 246 1.53 16.02 -10.55
N LEU A 247 0.96 17.05 -11.14
CA LEU A 247 -0.46 17.36 -11.10
C LEU A 247 -1.01 17.25 -12.52
N HIS A 248 -2.00 16.38 -12.67
CA HIS A 248 -2.68 16.08 -13.93
C HIS A 248 -3.97 16.90 -14.04
N LEU A 249 -3.88 18.04 -14.70
CA LEU A 249 -4.92 19.06 -14.76
C LEU A 249 -5.82 18.91 -15.99
N TYR A 250 -7.08 18.53 -15.72
CA TYR A 250 -8.15 18.47 -16.68
C TYR A 250 -8.97 19.76 -16.64
N LEU A 251 -9.01 20.44 -17.78
CA LEU A 251 -9.79 21.67 -17.93
C LEU A 251 -11.05 21.37 -18.75
N PRO A 252 -12.24 21.77 -18.28
CA PRO A 252 -13.47 21.67 -19.08
C PRO A 252 -13.41 22.64 -20.26
N ASP A 253 -14.02 22.24 -21.38
CA ASP A 253 -14.10 23.07 -22.58
C ASP A 253 -14.95 24.33 -22.36
N GLY A 254 -14.57 25.43 -23.01
CA GLY A 254 -15.44 26.58 -23.21
C GLY A 254 -15.70 27.48 -21.99
N ALA A 255 -14.83 27.48 -20.97
CA ALA A 255 -14.99 28.39 -19.84
C ALA A 255 -14.89 29.87 -20.26
N SER A 256 -15.91 30.66 -19.93
CA SER A 256 -15.98 32.10 -20.19
C SER A 256 -15.62 32.95 -18.96
N GLU A 257 -15.55 32.34 -17.78
CA GLU A 257 -15.21 32.93 -16.48
C GLU A 257 -14.26 31.99 -15.73
N PRO A 258 -13.50 32.49 -14.72
CA PRO A 258 -12.72 31.63 -13.83
C PRO A 258 -13.60 30.55 -13.18
N ARG A 259 -13.16 29.30 -13.30
CA ARG A 259 -13.93 28.13 -12.86
C ARG A 259 -13.41 27.59 -11.52
N PRO A 260 -14.26 26.95 -10.71
CA PRO A 260 -13.79 26.24 -9.52
C PRO A 260 -12.95 25.03 -9.92
N ALA A 261 -12.06 24.60 -9.02
CA ALA A 261 -11.23 23.42 -9.20
C ALA A 261 -11.35 22.44 -8.03
N MET A 262 -11.11 21.17 -8.33
CA MET A 262 -11.02 20.11 -7.34
C MET A 262 -9.68 19.39 -7.49
N LEU A 263 -8.84 19.42 -6.45
CA LEU A 263 -7.71 18.50 -6.35
C LEU A 263 -8.22 17.14 -5.87
N TRP A 264 -7.82 16.07 -6.56
CA TRP A 264 -8.12 14.70 -6.18
C TRP A 264 -6.86 13.99 -5.69
N PHE A 265 -6.92 13.50 -4.45
CA PHE A 265 -5.91 12.68 -3.83
C PHE A 265 -6.37 11.22 -3.82
N HIS A 266 -5.56 10.35 -4.43
CA HIS A 266 -5.90 8.94 -4.56
C HIS A 266 -5.87 8.18 -3.22
N GLY A 267 -6.49 7.00 -3.19
CA GLY A 267 -6.35 6.04 -2.09
C GLY A 267 -5.11 5.15 -2.23
N GLY A 268 -4.94 4.20 -1.32
CA GLY A 268 -3.81 3.26 -1.34
C GLY A 268 -2.99 3.21 -0.05
N GLY A 269 -3.60 3.59 1.08
CA GLY A 269 -3.01 3.43 2.41
C GLY A 269 -1.65 4.11 2.57
N TRP A 270 -1.42 5.23 1.88
CA TRP A 270 -0.13 5.96 1.85
C TRP A 270 1.08 5.15 1.39
N SER A 271 0.89 3.89 0.98
CA SER A 271 1.95 3.00 0.50
C SER A 271 1.84 2.69 -0.99
N PHE A 272 0.66 2.86 -1.57
CA PHE A 272 0.34 2.53 -2.96
C PHE A 272 -0.54 3.62 -3.60
N GLY A 273 -0.76 3.48 -4.91
CA GLY A 273 -1.70 4.28 -5.68
C GLY A 273 -1.06 5.20 -6.70
N SER A 274 -1.92 5.83 -7.48
CA SER A 274 -1.57 6.68 -8.63
C SER A 274 -2.54 7.83 -8.79
N TRP A 275 -2.08 8.93 -9.39
CA TRP A 275 -2.93 10.05 -9.80
C TRP A 275 -4.15 9.58 -10.61
N ASN A 276 -4.02 8.53 -11.44
CA ASN A 276 -5.10 8.06 -12.30
C ASN A 276 -6.17 7.23 -11.56
N TRP A 277 -5.99 6.91 -10.27
CA TRP A 277 -6.98 6.25 -9.42
C TRP A 277 -8.09 7.23 -9.02
N CYS A 278 -8.89 7.59 -10.01
CA CYS A 278 -9.71 8.80 -10.01
C CYS A 278 -11.16 8.51 -10.41
N GLY A 279 -11.78 7.50 -9.80
CA GLY A 279 -13.16 7.09 -10.11
C GLY A 279 -14.17 8.26 -10.00
N PRO A 280 -14.24 8.94 -8.85
CA PRO A 280 -15.13 10.10 -8.65
C PRO A 280 -14.79 11.37 -9.44
N CYS A 281 -13.65 11.41 -10.12
CA CYS A 281 -13.19 12.64 -10.78
C CYS A 281 -14.06 13.06 -11.96
N ALA A 282 -14.73 12.08 -12.60
CA ALA A 282 -15.73 12.35 -13.61
C ALA A 282 -16.88 13.22 -13.06
N TRP A 283 -17.20 13.12 -11.77
CA TRP A 283 -18.29 13.88 -11.15
C TRP A 283 -17.99 15.39 -11.18
N PHE A 284 -16.77 15.77 -10.82
CA PHE A 284 -16.36 17.17 -10.84
C PHE A 284 -16.21 17.71 -12.27
N LYS A 285 -15.74 16.88 -13.22
CA LYS A 285 -15.69 17.24 -14.66
C LYS A 285 -17.10 17.48 -15.24
N GLU A 286 -18.08 16.62 -14.91
CA GLU A 286 -19.50 16.77 -15.30
C GLU A 286 -20.10 18.10 -14.81
N ARG A 287 -19.58 18.64 -13.71
CA ARG A 287 -19.97 19.92 -13.11
C ARG A 287 -19.27 21.13 -13.73
N GLY A 288 -18.42 20.94 -14.73
CA GLY A 288 -17.67 22.04 -15.35
C GLY A 288 -16.56 22.60 -14.48
N MET A 289 -16.08 21.81 -13.50
CA MET A 289 -14.92 22.16 -12.68
C MET A 289 -13.63 21.76 -13.39
N ALA A 290 -12.53 22.47 -13.10
CA ALA A 290 -11.21 21.93 -13.34
C ALA A 290 -10.93 20.79 -12.35
N VAL A 291 -10.26 19.72 -12.79
CA VAL A 291 -9.89 18.61 -11.91
C VAL A 291 -8.41 18.36 -12.01
N ALA A 292 -7.74 18.46 -10.87
CA ALA A 292 -6.32 18.21 -10.71
C ALA A 292 -6.14 16.85 -10.03
N GLN A 293 -5.71 15.83 -10.76
CA GLN A 293 -5.38 14.53 -10.14
C GLN A 293 -3.92 14.61 -9.66
N VAL A 294 -3.69 14.35 -8.37
CA VAL A 294 -2.42 14.72 -7.72
C VAL A 294 -1.62 13.48 -7.37
N GLU A 295 -0.36 13.46 -7.80
CA GLU A 295 0.63 12.55 -7.25
C GLU A 295 1.14 13.06 -5.90
N TYR A 296 1.35 12.15 -4.96
CA TYR A 296 2.03 12.45 -3.70
C TYR A 296 2.95 11.29 -3.32
N ARG A 297 3.94 11.55 -2.46
CA ARG A 297 4.86 10.49 -2.08
C ARG A 297 4.15 9.39 -1.28
N VAL A 298 4.19 8.17 -1.81
CA VAL A 298 3.80 6.92 -1.12
C VAL A 298 4.99 6.03 -0.73
N GLU A 299 4.86 5.25 0.36
CA GLU A 299 5.92 4.39 0.91
C GLU A 299 6.49 3.42 -0.13
N GLY A 300 5.64 2.72 -0.88
CA GLY A 300 6.07 1.66 -1.80
C GLY A 300 6.92 2.18 -2.96
N ARG A 301 6.67 3.42 -3.40
CA ARG A 301 7.42 4.09 -4.49
C ARG A 301 8.62 4.87 -3.94
N HIS A 302 8.42 5.64 -2.88
CA HIS A 302 9.37 6.67 -2.44
C HIS A 302 10.05 6.36 -1.11
N GLY A 303 9.60 5.34 -0.37
CA GLY A 303 10.05 5.12 1.02
C GLY A 303 9.59 6.20 1.99
N SER A 304 8.52 6.93 1.65
CA SER A 304 7.99 8.06 2.41
C SER A 304 7.08 7.67 3.57
N THR A 305 6.77 8.67 4.40
CA THR A 305 5.87 8.58 5.56
C THR A 305 4.55 9.33 5.31
N ILE A 306 3.55 9.17 6.19
CA ILE A 306 2.31 9.96 6.11
C ILE A 306 2.58 11.47 6.22
N PRO A 307 3.48 11.97 7.10
CA PRO A 307 3.93 13.36 7.08
C PRO A 307 4.43 13.85 5.71
N ASP A 308 5.20 13.03 5.00
CA ASP A 308 5.69 13.37 3.66
C ASP A 308 4.54 13.53 2.66
N SER A 309 3.59 12.59 2.64
CA SER A 309 2.38 12.66 1.81
C SER A 309 1.55 13.90 2.14
N TYR A 310 1.45 14.26 3.43
CA TYR A 310 0.73 15.44 3.88
C TYR A 310 1.42 16.74 3.43
N GLU A 311 2.74 16.84 3.52
CA GLU A 311 3.48 17.99 2.99
C GLU A 311 3.26 18.16 1.48
N ASP A 312 3.29 17.06 0.72
CA ASP A 312 3.04 17.09 -0.72
C ASP A 312 1.61 17.54 -1.05
N THR A 313 0.64 17.13 -0.24
CA THR A 313 -0.76 17.58 -0.34
C THR A 313 -0.87 19.10 -0.20
N LEU A 314 -0.21 19.67 0.81
CA LEU A 314 -0.21 21.12 1.03
C LEU A 314 0.48 21.88 -0.10
N ASP A 315 1.59 21.33 -0.60
CA ASP A 315 2.34 21.93 -1.70
C ASP A 315 1.54 21.92 -3.01
N ALA A 316 0.80 20.84 -3.31
CA ALA A 316 -0.08 20.78 -4.47
C ALA A 316 -1.22 21.79 -4.41
N ILE A 317 -1.89 21.92 -3.25
CA ILE A 317 -2.97 22.90 -3.05
C ILE A 317 -2.42 24.33 -3.22
N ARG A 318 -1.29 24.64 -2.57
CA ARG A 318 -0.64 25.95 -2.68
C ARG A 318 -0.25 26.26 -4.12
N TRP A 319 0.37 25.29 -4.80
CA TRP A 319 0.81 25.46 -6.18
C TRP A 319 -0.37 25.76 -7.09
N LEU A 320 -1.50 25.05 -6.97
CA LEU A 320 -2.68 25.32 -7.80
C LEU A 320 -3.28 26.70 -7.50
N LYS A 321 -3.33 27.10 -6.21
CA LYS A 321 -3.77 28.45 -5.81
C LYS A 321 -2.89 29.55 -6.41
N GLU A 322 -1.57 29.38 -6.39
CA GLU A 322 -0.61 30.35 -6.93
C GLU A 322 -0.65 30.46 -8.47
N ASN A 323 -0.97 29.36 -9.16
CA ASN A 323 -0.97 29.30 -10.63
C ASN A 323 -2.39 29.33 -11.25
N ALA A 324 -3.45 29.45 -10.43
CA ALA A 324 -4.85 29.32 -10.84
C ALA A 324 -5.22 30.21 -12.06
N SER A 325 -4.71 31.45 -12.10
CA SER A 325 -5.01 32.39 -13.17
C SER A 325 -4.51 31.93 -14.56
N GLU A 326 -3.43 31.15 -14.61
CA GLU A 326 -2.89 30.64 -15.88
C GLU A 326 -3.85 29.64 -16.54
N TYR A 327 -4.58 28.90 -15.71
CA TYR A 327 -5.51 27.85 -16.16
C TYR A 327 -6.97 28.33 -16.19
N GLY A 328 -7.24 29.60 -15.91
CA GLY A 328 -8.60 30.14 -15.80
C GLY A 328 -9.39 29.47 -14.67
N ILE A 329 -8.71 29.22 -13.55
CA ILE A 329 -9.27 28.72 -12.29
C ILE A 329 -9.43 29.91 -11.33
N ASP A 330 -10.48 29.88 -10.55
CA ASP A 330 -10.72 30.83 -9.46
C ASP A 330 -9.92 30.40 -8.21
N PRO A 331 -8.92 31.18 -7.76
CA PRO A 331 -8.05 30.79 -6.64
C PRO A 331 -8.77 30.70 -5.29
N GLU A 332 -9.98 31.28 -5.19
CA GLU A 332 -10.81 31.25 -3.98
C GLU A 332 -11.85 30.11 -4.02
N ARG A 333 -11.84 29.29 -5.07
CA ARG A 333 -12.72 28.12 -5.21
C ARG A 333 -11.93 26.88 -5.63
N ILE A 334 -10.95 26.52 -4.81
CA ILE A 334 -10.10 25.34 -4.96
C ILE A 334 -10.37 24.38 -3.81
N GLY A 335 -11.12 23.31 -4.10
CA GLY A 335 -11.43 22.25 -3.15
C GLY A 335 -10.41 21.10 -3.17
N ALA A 336 -10.42 20.28 -2.13
CA ALA A 336 -9.70 19.01 -2.06
C ALA A 336 -10.66 17.84 -1.85
N ALA A 337 -10.46 16.76 -2.58
CA ALA A 337 -11.24 15.54 -2.46
C ALA A 337 -10.33 14.33 -2.51
N GLY A 338 -10.81 13.20 -2.00
CA GLY A 338 -10.08 11.97 -2.13
C GLY A 338 -10.84 10.76 -1.64
N PHE A 339 -10.17 9.61 -1.74
CA PHE A 339 -10.65 8.34 -1.25
C PHE A 339 -9.65 7.73 -0.26
N SER A 340 -10.12 7.15 0.85
CA SER A 340 -9.26 6.43 1.80
C SER A 340 -8.10 7.30 2.31
N ALA A 341 -6.85 6.92 2.07
CA ALA A 341 -5.66 7.72 2.37
C ALA A 341 -5.73 9.16 1.82
N GLY A 342 -6.17 9.36 0.57
CA GLY A 342 -6.33 10.69 -0.01
C GLY A 342 -7.47 11.50 0.60
N ALA A 343 -8.53 10.82 1.08
CA ALA A 343 -9.58 11.47 1.85
C ALA A 343 -9.05 11.95 3.21
N HIS A 344 -8.22 11.14 3.88
CA HIS A 344 -7.50 11.56 5.09
C HIS A 344 -6.62 12.78 4.83
N LEU A 345 -5.82 12.77 3.75
CA LEU A 345 -4.95 13.91 3.40
C LEU A 345 -5.77 15.20 3.16
N SER A 346 -6.91 15.08 2.50
CA SER A 346 -7.84 16.20 2.28
C SER A 346 -8.42 16.74 3.59
N LEU A 347 -8.84 15.86 4.50
CA LEU A 347 -9.34 16.23 5.84
C LEU A 347 -8.24 16.84 6.72
N ALA A 348 -7.02 16.31 6.64
CA ALA A 348 -5.86 16.85 7.34
C ALA A 348 -5.54 18.27 6.84
N ALA A 349 -5.61 18.52 5.53
CA ALA A 349 -5.41 19.85 4.98
C ALA A 349 -6.47 20.85 5.52
N ALA A 350 -7.74 20.47 5.56
CA ALA A 350 -8.78 21.32 6.17
C ALA A 350 -8.57 21.59 7.67
N SER A 351 -7.97 20.64 8.40
CA SER A 351 -7.81 20.73 9.86
C SER A 351 -6.53 21.48 10.27
N PHE A 352 -5.46 21.36 9.49
CA PHE A 352 -4.11 21.71 9.92
C PHE A 352 -3.34 22.61 8.96
N ALA A 353 -3.81 22.81 7.72
CA ALA A 353 -3.09 23.63 6.76
C ALA A 353 -3.07 25.11 7.19
N PRO A 354 -1.98 25.84 6.90
CA PRO A 354 -2.03 27.30 6.90
C PRO A 354 -2.93 27.80 5.75
N ASP A 355 -3.53 28.98 5.89
CA ASP A 355 -4.49 29.55 4.93
C ASP A 355 -4.04 29.45 3.46
N ALA A 356 -2.76 29.72 3.18
CA ALA A 356 -2.20 29.66 1.82
C ALA A 356 -2.19 28.27 1.17
N ALA A 357 -2.39 27.20 1.96
CA ALA A 357 -2.45 25.81 1.52
C ALA A 357 -3.72 25.08 2.00
N ALA A 358 -4.66 25.81 2.60
CA ALA A 358 -5.95 25.27 2.99
C ALA A 358 -6.86 25.17 1.76
N PRO A 359 -7.59 24.06 1.56
CA PRO A 359 -8.62 23.98 0.53
C PRO A 359 -9.81 24.85 0.94
N ASP A 360 -10.57 25.33 -0.04
CA ASP A 360 -11.77 26.15 0.18
C ASP A 360 -13.02 25.29 0.45
N LEU A 361 -12.92 23.98 0.20
CA LEU A 361 -13.94 22.95 0.45
C LEU A 361 -13.30 21.55 0.49
N VAL A 362 -13.83 20.62 1.27
CA VAL A 362 -13.40 19.21 1.27
C VAL A 362 -14.52 18.22 0.96
N ALA A 363 -14.26 17.25 0.08
CA ALA A 363 -15.12 16.08 -0.13
C ALA A 363 -14.34 14.77 0.11
N ALA A 364 -14.51 14.19 1.30
CA ALA A 364 -13.78 13.03 1.76
C ALA A 364 -14.62 11.74 1.69
N ILE A 365 -14.12 10.72 0.99
CA ILE A 365 -14.83 9.46 0.79
C ILE A 365 -14.04 8.32 1.45
N SER A 366 -14.68 7.58 2.36
CA SER A 366 -14.06 6.51 3.17
C SER A 366 -12.76 6.96 3.85
N GLY A 367 -12.71 8.22 4.33
CA GLY A 367 -11.49 8.79 4.89
C GLY A 367 -11.23 8.36 6.33
N CYS A 368 -9.97 8.04 6.63
CA CYS A 368 -9.50 7.79 7.98
C CYS A 368 -9.39 9.14 8.73
N THR A 369 -9.86 9.20 9.96
CA THR A 369 -9.83 10.43 10.78
C THR A 369 -8.94 10.31 12.02
N ASP A 370 -8.58 9.08 12.39
CA ASP A 370 -7.72 8.75 13.53
C ASP A 370 -6.66 7.73 13.10
N LEU A 371 -5.41 8.17 13.06
CA LEU A 371 -4.26 7.34 12.70
C LEU A 371 -3.66 6.62 13.91
N THR A 372 -4.21 6.78 15.11
CA THR A 372 -3.60 6.27 16.35
C THR A 372 -4.06 4.85 16.73
N ASN A 373 -5.13 4.37 16.11
CA ASN A 373 -5.76 3.09 16.47
C ASN A 373 -5.24 1.90 15.65
N ASP A 374 -4.41 2.15 14.64
CA ASP A 374 -3.83 1.11 13.78
C ASP A 374 -2.29 1.14 13.84
N PRO A 375 -1.61 0.04 14.24
CA PRO A 375 -0.16 -0.05 14.20
C PRO A 375 0.46 0.29 12.83
N TYR A 376 -0.23 0.01 11.73
CA TYR A 376 0.23 0.34 10.38
C TYR A 376 0.33 1.85 10.16
N THR A 377 -0.72 2.61 10.52
CA THR A 377 -0.74 4.07 10.39
C THR A 377 0.18 4.75 11.39
N VAL A 378 0.35 4.18 12.59
CA VAL A 378 1.32 4.65 13.59
C VAL A 378 2.75 4.52 13.06
N ARG A 379 3.11 3.35 12.50
CA ARG A 379 4.42 3.11 11.88
C ARG A 379 4.66 4.09 10.74
N LEU A 380 3.71 4.21 9.81
CA LEU A 380 3.86 5.08 8.64
C LEU A 380 3.85 6.56 8.98
N SER A 381 3.29 6.96 10.12
CA SER A 381 3.42 8.31 10.63
C SER A 381 4.81 8.61 11.22
N GLY A 382 5.67 7.59 11.39
CA GLY A 382 6.92 7.73 12.12
C GLY A 382 6.75 7.77 13.65
N GLY A 383 5.64 7.19 14.15
CA GLY A 383 5.36 7.07 15.58
C GLY A 383 4.03 7.69 16.01
N MET A 384 3.64 7.39 17.25
CA MET A 384 2.34 7.76 17.83
C MET A 384 2.10 9.27 17.87
N ASP A 385 3.15 10.06 18.15
CA ASP A 385 3.03 11.51 18.22
C ASP A 385 2.63 12.12 16.87
N ASN A 386 3.24 11.67 15.78
CA ASN A 386 2.90 12.14 14.44
C ASN A 386 1.53 11.62 13.99
N ALA A 387 1.21 10.37 14.30
CA ALA A 387 -0.11 9.81 14.01
C ALA A 387 -1.21 10.66 14.65
N ARG A 388 -1.04 11.03 15.93
CA ARG A 388 -1.96 11.90 16.65
C ARG A 388 -2.02 13.31 16.05
N ARG A 389 -0.88 13.89 15.67
CA ARG A 389 -0.80 15.24 15.09
C ARG A 389 -1.47 15.35 13.72
N LEU A 390 -1.48 14.26 12.96
CA LEU A 390 -2.09 14.20 11.63
C LEU A 390 -3.46 13.51 11.64
N SER A 391 -4.10 13.36 12.80
CA SER A 391 -5.45 12.79 12.91
C SER A 391 -6.49 13.91 13.01
N PRO A 392 -7.27 14.20 11.94
CA PRO A 392 -8.31 15.24 11.93
C PRO A 392 -9.28 15.15 13.12
N ARG A 393 -9.54 13.93 13.62
CA ARG A 393 -10.36 13.66 14.81
C ARG A 393 -10.00 14.52 16.02
N PHE A 394 -8.73 14.85 16.21
CA PHE A 394 -8.27 15.59 17.40
C PHE A 394 -8.17 17.10 17.20
N ALA A 395 -8.52 17.63 16.02
CA ALA A 395 -8.43 19.06 15.74
C ALA A 395 -9.50 19.54 14.74
N PRO A 396 -10.80 19.37 15.05
CA PRO A 396 -11.83 19.99 14.24
C PRO A 396 -11.66 21.52 14.23
N ASN A 397 -11.68 22.11 13.05
CA ASN A 397 -11.49 23.55 12.85
C ASN A 397 -12.82 24.24 12.53
N PRO A 398 -13.41 25.02 13.45
CA PRO A 398 -14.69 25.70 13.21
C PRO A 398 -14.61 26.85 12.19
N GLU A 399 -13.41 27.40 11.98
CA GLU A 399 -13.14 28.41 10.96
C GLU A 399 -12.58 27.79 9.67
N GLY A 400 -12.55 26.44 9.60
CA GLY A 400 -12.08 25.69 8.44
C GLY A 400 -13.09 25.68 7.30
N PRO A 401 -12.71 25.10 6.14
CA PRO A 401 -13.62 24.98 5.00
C PRO A 401 -14.81 24.06 5.31
N PRO A 402 -15.92 24.17 4.57
CA PRO A 402 -16.99 23.19 4.61
C PRO A 402 -16.47 21.80 4.22
N ILE A 403 -16.92 20.78 4.95
CA ILE A 403 -16.51 19.38 4.78
C ILE A 403 -17.72 18.51 4.45
N PHE A 404 -17.62 17.72 3.38
CA PHE A 404 -18.49 16.57 3.11
C PHE A 404 -17.73 15.28 3.41
N MET A 405 -18.39 14.36 4.12
CA MET A 405 -17.88 13.03 4.40
C MET A 405 -18.87 11.95 4.02
N ALA A 406 -18.39 10.87 3.41
CA ALA A 406 -19.16 9.64 3.22
C ALA A 406 -18.34 8.42 3.65
N ASN A 407 -18.79 7.71 4.68
CA ASN A 407 -18.13 6.51 5.21
C ASN A 407 -19.13 5.36 5.34
N ALA A 408 -18.64 4.14 5.17
CA ALA A 408 -19.46 2.93 5.20
C ALA A 408 -19.46 2.24 6.55
N GLU A 409 -20.61 1.69 6.94
CA GLU A 409 -20.84 1.12 8.28
C GLU A 409 -19.95 -0.07 8.61
N TYR A 410 -19.59 -0.88 7.61
CA TYR A 410 -18.71 -2.04 7.77
C TYR A 410 -17.32 -1.78 7.17
N ASP A 411 -16.88 -0.53 7.12
CA ASP A 411 -15.52 -0.16 6.71
C ASP A 411 -14.51 -0.58 7.79
N THR A 412 -13.63 -1.54 7.45
CA THR A 412 -12.59 -2.05 8.35
C THR A 412 -11.25 -1.36 8.17
N ASP A 413 -11.09 -0.56 7.12
CA ASP A 413 -9.83 0.14 6.82
C ASP A 413 -9.84 1.55 7.43
N CYS A 414 -10.96 2.26 7.29
CA CYS A 414 -11.21 3.55 7.94
C CYS A 414 -12.55 3.48 8.69
N SER A 415 -12.48 3.17 9.99
CA SER A 415 -13.65 2.83 10.81
C SER A 415 -14.78 3.87 10.74
N PHE A 416 -16.01 3.37 10.63
CA PHE A 416 -17.20 4.21 10.66
C PHE A 416 -17.32 4.99 11.97
N GLU A 417 -17.00 4.36 13.10
CA GLU A 417 -17.04 4.96 14.43
C GLU A 417 -16.04 6.12 14.56
N GLU A 418 -14.90 6.04 13.88
CA GLU A 418 -13.93 7.15 13.84
C GLU A 418 -14.49 8.34 13.06
N ALA A 419 -15.10 8.09 11.89
CA ALA A 419 -15.77 9.13 11.12
C ALA A 419 -16.91 9.78 11.91
N GLU A 420 -17.76 8.99 12.58
CA GLU A 420 -18.82 9.51 13.45
C GLU A 420 -18.26 10.37 14.58
N ALA A 421 -17.17 9.95 15.21
CA ALA A 421 -16.54 10.70 16.28
C ALA A 421 -15.95 12.03 15.81
N PHE A 422 -15.30 12.07 14.64
CA PHE A 422 -14.85 13.33 14.05
C PHE A 422 -16.04 14.24 13.71
N VAL A 423 -17.08 13.71 13.06
CA VAL A 423 -18.29 14.48 12.71
C VAL A 423 -18.97 15.07 13.96
N SER A 424 -19.06 14.28 15.04
CA SER A 424 -19.57 14.77 16.33
C SER A 424 -18.69 15.90 16.87
N ALA A 425 -17.37 15.70 16.93
CA ALA A 425 -16.43 16.71 17.45
C ALA A 425 -16.44 18.00 16.60
N ALA A 426 -16.56 17.88 15.28
CA ALA A 426 -16.68 18.99 14.35
C ALA A 426 -17.97 19.79 14.58
N ARG A 427 -19.11 19.11 14.74
CA ARG A 427 -20.40 19.77 15.05
C ARG A 427 -20.39 20.44 16.42
N ASP A 428 -19.74 19.84 17.41
CA ASP A 428 -19.65 20.39 18.77
C ASP A 428 -18.90 21.71 18.83
N VAL A 429 -17.89 21.91 17.96
CA VAL A 429 -17.16 23.18 17.85
C VAL A 429 -17.79 24.16 16.85
N GLY A 430 -18.80 23.73 16.09
CA GLY A 430 -19.51 24.55 15.11
C GLY A 430 -18.92 24.53 13.69
N ALA A 431 -18.05 23.57 13.38
CA ALA A 431 -17.51 23.41 12.02
C ALA A 431 -18.60 22.95 11.03
N ALA A 432 -18.52 23.42 9.79
CA ALA A 432 -19.44 23.05 8.73
C ALA A 432 -19.13 21.64 8.21
N VAL A 433 -19.89 20.64 8.67
CA VAL A 433 -19.73 19.24 8.25
C VAL A 433 -21.05 18.56 7.85
N GLU A 434 -21.11 18.10 6.61
CA GLU A 434 -22.14 17.18 6.10
C GLU A 434 -21.61 15.74 6.15
N PHE A 435 -22.43 14.82 6.65
CA PHE A 435 -22.05 13.40 6.77
C PHE A 435 -23.11 12.51 6.15
N LEU A 436 -22.70 11.70 5.18
CA LEU A 436 -23.50 10.70 4.49
C LEU A 436 -23.04 9.29 4.91
N PRO A 437 -23.67 8.67 5.92
CA PRO A 437 -23.38 7.29 6.26
C PRO A 437 -23.85 6.34 5.16
N GLN A 438 -23.06 5.31 4.86
CA GLN A 438 -23.36 4.28 3.86
C GLN A 438 -23.66 2.94 4.56
N PRO A 439 -24.93 2.65 4.86
CA PRO A 439 -25.31 1.46 5.61
C PRO A 439 -25.09 0.18 4.80
N ASP A 440 -24.74 -0.90 5.50
CA ASP A 440 -24.53 -2.23 4.94
C ASP A 440 -23.50 -2.30 3.81
N ARG A 441 -22.42 -1.51 3.90
CA ARG A 441 -21.36 -1.44 2.90
C ARG A 441 -19.98 -1.42 3.58
N GLY A 442 -18.96 -1.84 2.83
CA GLY A 442 -17.55 -1.79 3.26
C GLY A 442 -16.77 -0.69 2.53
N HIS A 443 -15.46 -0.65 2.75
CA HIS A 443 -14.55 0.43 2.33
C HIS A 443 -14.73 0.90 0.86
N PHE A 444 -14.88 -0.04 -0.07
CA PHE A 444 -15.02 0.21 -1.51
C PHE A 444 -16.47 0.35 -1.99
N PHE A 445 -17.35 0.94 -1.18
CA PHE A 445 -18.78 1.04 -1.47
C PHE A 445 -19.10 1.72 -2.80
N LEU A 446 -18.23 2.59 -3.32
CA LEU A 446 -18.40 3.24 -4.63
C LEU A 446 -18.36 2.29 -5.83
N ARG A 447 -17.94 1.03 -5.64
CA ARG A 447 -18.06 0.00 -6.68
C ARG A 447 -19.50 -0.42 -6.92
N ASP A 448 -20.38 -0.18 -5.94
CA ASP A 448 -21.83 -0.33 -6.09
C ASP A 448 -22.37 0.90 -6.85
N PRO A 449 -22.98 0.71 -8.04
CA PRO A 449 -23.47 1.82 -8.85
C PRO A 449 -24.55 2.67 -8.16
N GLU A 450 -25.41 2.07 -7.33
CA GLU A 450 -26.46 2.78 -6.61
C GLU A 450 -25.85 3.67 -5.53
N ARG A 451 -24.88 3.14 -4.76
CA ARG A 451 -24.17 3.92 -3.74
C ARG A 451 -23.31 5.01 -4.35
N SER A 452 -22.68 4.73 -5.48
CA SER A 452 -21.91 5.69 -6.25
C SER A 452 -22.80 6.85 -6.72
N ALA A 453 -23.96 6.55 -7.31
CA ALA A 453 -24.92 7.58 -7.73
C ALA A 453 -25.46 8.40 -6.57
N GLN A 454 -25.85 7.75 -5.46
CA GLN A 454 -26.34 8.44 -4.25
C GLN A 454 -25.29 9.39 -3.68
N THR A 455 -24.03 8.96 -3.63
CA THR A 455 -22.91 9.77 -3.13
C THR A 455 -22.62 10.92 -4.06
N LYS A 456 -22.62 10.68 -5.38
CA LYS A 456 -22.46 11.73 -6.39
C LYS A 456 -23.52 12.83 -6.25
N ASP A 457 -24.78 12.46 -6.12
CA ASP A 457 -25.88 13.42 -5.95
C ASP A 457 -25.74 14.24 -4.66
N ALA A 458 -25.24 13.64 -3.58
CA ALA A 458 -24.97 14.35 -2.34
C ALA A 458 -23.80 15.32 -2.48
N VAL A 459 -22.70 14.89 -3.10
CA VAL A 459 -21.56 15.76 -3.42
C VAL A 459 -21.99 16.94 -4.29
N TYR A 460 -22.84 16.72 -5.30
CA TYR A 460 -23.33 17.82 -6.15
C TYR A 460 -24.13 18.86 -5.36
N ARG A 461 -25.04 18.42 -4.48
CA ARG A 461 -25.76 19.36 -3.61
C ARG A 461 -24.81 20.13 -2.69
N PHE A 462 -23.85 19.42 -2.10
CA PHE A 462 -22.84 20.04 -1.24
C PHE A 462 -22.01 21.09 -1.99
N LEU A 463 -21.61 20.83 -3.24
CA LEU A 463 -20.92 21.81 -4.08
C LEU A 463 -21.82 23.03 -4.38
N ASP A 464 -23.07 22.81 -4.79
CA ASP A 464 -24.04 23.88 -5.08
C ASP A 464 -24.25 24.81 -3.86
N GLU A 465 -24.38 24.23 -2.66
CA GLU A 465 -24.60 24.98 -1.41
C GLU A 465 -23.40 25.83 -1.01
N ASN A 466 -22.20 25.48 -1.46
CA ASN A 466 -20.94 26.17 -1.15
C ASN A 466 -20.37 26.99 -2.32
N GLY A 467 -21.13 27.15 -3.42
CA GLY A 467 -20.75 28.02 -4.55
C GLY A 467 -19.73 27.41 -5.53
N PHE A 468 -19.67 26.07 -5.59
CA PHE A 468 -18.79 25.28 -6.46
C PHE A 468 -19.49 24.66 -7.67
#